data_AF-A0A167I2K5-F1
#
_entry.id   AF-A0A167I2K5-F1
#
_cell.length_a   1.000
_cell.length_b   1.000
_cell.length_c   1.000
_cell.angle_alpha   90.00
_cell.angle_beta   90.00
_cell.angle_gamma   90.00
#
_symmetry.space_group_name_H-M   'P 1'
#
loop_
_entity.id
_entity.type
_entity.pdbx_description
1 polymer ?
#
loop_
_entity_poly.entity_id
_entity_poly.type
_entity_poly.pdbx_seq_one_letter_code
_entity_poly.pdbx_strand_id
1 'polypeptide(L)'
;MGWAMSSSNGGWTSTARTSMKAKDAQTLAKQITTLSRFLQTGFMDESSQAEDVCQYWDTLYRVPRAPNAFEYLNLSGARRDEEGEMYSDRAARQEIFCKRFLHAVNQGLDKSKKEGGATGRAASAMEQMLKGGLADFEPSTAIDTQDLLDLW
;
A
#
# COMPACT_ATOMS: atom_id res chain seq x y z
N MET A 1 -4.48 9.35 15.56
CA MET A 1 -4.19 8.38 14.48
C MET A 1 -4.14 7.00 15.10
N GLY A 2 -4.89 6.04 14.56
CA GLY A 2 -5.21 4.75 15.18
C GLY A 2 -4.19 3.64 14.96
N TRP A 3 -2.92 3.88 15.29
CA TRP A 3 -1.95 2.80 15.50
C TRP A 3 -1.60 2.77 16.98
N ALA A 4 -2.51 2.23 17.79
CA ALA A 4 -2.21 2.00 19.19
C ALA A 4 -1.22 0.82 19.26
N MET A 5 0.07 1.13 19.31
CA MET A 5 1.07 0.25 19.92
C MET A 5 0.55 -0.06 21.32
N SER A 6 0.34 -1.34 21.62
CA SER A 6 -0.10 -1.78 22.93
C SER A 6 1.02 -1.49 23.92
N SER A 7 1.00 -0.30 24.54
CA SER A 7 1.76 -0.04 25.75
C SER A 7 1.05 -0.82 26.86
N SER A 8 1.62 -1.98 27.17
CA SER A 8 1.16 -2.86 28.23
C SER A 8 1.45 -2.24 29.60
N ASN A 9 0.51 -1.47 30.13
CA ASN A 9 0.42 -1.27 31.57
C ASN A 9 -0.83 -2.00 32.07
N GLY A 10 -0.62 -3.25 32.50
CA GLY A 10 -1.62 -4.08 33.16
C GLY A 10 -2.06 -3.44 34.48
N GLY A 11 -3.34 -3.07 34.55
CA GLY A 11 -4.07 -2.71 35.76
C GLY A 11 -5.37 -3.51 35.81
N TRP A 12 -5.86 -3.75 37.02
CA TRP A 12 -6.93 -4.68 37.43
C TRP A 12 -8.35 -4.38 36.87
N THR A 13 -8.49 -4.03 35.60
CA THR A 13 -9.78 -3.93 34.91
C THR A 13 -9.69 -4.62 33.56
N SER A 14 -9.40 -5.92 33.57
CA SER A 14 -9.60 -6.76 32.37
C SER A 14 -11.10 -7.02 32.19
N THR A 15 -11.86 -5.98 31.89
CA THR A 15 -13.18 -6.13 31.28
C THR A 15 -12.93 -6.64 29.87
N ALA A 16 -13.55 -7.78 29.54
CA ALA A 16 -13.47 -8.40 28.22
C ALA A 16 -13.55 -7.34 27.12
N ARG A 17 -12.66 -7.43 26.11
CA ARG A 17 -12.62 -6.54 24.95
C ARG A 17 -14.02 -6.48 24.33
N THR A 18 -14.83 -5.53 24.77
CA THR A 18 -16.13 -5.25 24.17
C THR A 18 -15.80 -4.70 22.80
N SER A 19 -16.47 -5.28 21.81
CA SER A 19 -16.41 -4.87 20.41
C SER A 19 -16.30 -3.34 20.26
N MET A 20 -15.48 -2.89 19.31
CA MET A 20 -15.28 -1.47 19.04
C MET A 20 -16.62 -0.72 18.97
N LYS A 21 -16.63 0.52 19.48
CA LYS A 21 -17.83 1.36 19.39
C LYS A 21 -18.24 1.45 17.92
N ALA A 22 -19.55 1.43 17.63
CA ALA A 22 -20.06 1.40 16.27
C ALA A 22 -19.47 2.50 15.36
N LYS A 23 -19.21 3.70 15.94
CA LYS A 23 -18.55 4.81 15.24
C LYS A 23 -17.10 4.48 14.86
N ASP A 24 -16.35 3.87 15.77
CA ASP A 24 -14.95 3.50 15.54
C ASP A 24 -14.84 2.41 14.47
N ALA A 25 -15.76 1.42 14.50
CA ALA A 25 -15.86 0.41 13.46
C ALA A 25 -16.16 1.02 12.07
N GLN A 26 -17.05 2.02 11.99
CA GLN A 26 -17.31 2.72 10.72
C GLN A 26 -16.09 3.52 10.24
N THR A 27 -15.33 4.13 11.15
CA THR A 27 -14.10 4.84 10.76
C THR A 27 -13.02 3.88 10.27
N LEU A 28 -12.85 2.73 10.91
CA LEU A 28 -11.92 1.70 10.47
C LEU A 28 -12.30 1.15 9.10
N ALA A 29 -13.60 0.88 8.87
CA ALA A 29 -14.07 0.42 7.56
C ALA A 29 -13.75 1.43 6.44
N LYS A 30 -13.89 2.74 6.73
CA LYS A 30 -13.50 3.80 5.79
C LYS A 30 -11.99 3.81 5.54
N GLN A 31 -11.17 3.67 6.58
CA GLN A 31 -9.71 3.59 6.46
C GLN A 31 -9.27 2.41 5.60
N ILE A 32 -9.84 1.23 5.82
CA ILE A 32 -9.60 0.03 5.01
C ILE A 32 -9.98 0.29 3.55
N THR A 33 -11.12 0.95 3.32
CA THR A 33 -11.58 1.28 1.95
C THR A 33 -10.70 2.32 1.26
N THR A 34 -10.20 3.33 1.99
CA THR A 34 -9.29 4.32 1.42
C THR A 34 -7.94 3.70 1.10
N LEU A 35 -7.44 2.82 1.98
CA LEU A 35 -6.19 2.09 1.75
C LEU A 35 -6.34 1.12 0.57
N SER A 36 -7.47 0.42 0.47
CA SER A 36 -7.70 -0.48 -0.66
C SER A 36 -7.71 0.26 -1.99
N ARG A 37 -8.35 1.43 -2.07
CA ARG A 37 -8.28 2.28 -3.27
C ARG A 37 -6.87 2.76 -3.57
N PHE A 38 -6.13 3.19 -2.56
CA PHE A 38 -4.75 3.62 -2.73
C PHE A 38 -3.85 2.51 -3.29
N LEU A 39 -3.94 1.30 -2.73
CA LEU A 39 -3.18 0.15 -3.22
C LEU A 39 -3.65 -0.28 -4.61
N GLN A 40 -4.96 -0.25 -4.88
CA GLN A 40 -5.49 -0.54 -6.20
C GLN A 40 -4.88 0.39 -7.24
N THR A 41 -4.89 1.71 -6.99
CA THR A 41 -4.24 2.68 -7.89
C THR A 41 -2.73 2.46 -8.00
N GLY A 42 -2.09 2.04 -6.91
CA GLY A 42 -0.66 1.74 -6.90
C GLY A 42 -0.28 0.48 -7.67
N PHE A 43 -1.21 -0.47 -7.87
CA PHE A 43 -0.99 -1.73 -8.59
C PHE A 43 -1.63 -1.76 -9.98
N MET A 44 -2.21 -0.65 -10.46
CA MET A 44 -2.71 -0.58 -11.84
C MET A 44 -1.56 -0.64 -12.84
N ASP A 45 -1.79 -1.31 -13.95
CA ASP A 45 -0.82 -1.39 -15.05
C ASP A 45 -0.80 -0.09 -15.85
N GLU A 46 0.37 0.54 -15.92
CA GLU A 46 0.59 1.81 -16.62
C GLU A 46 0.69 1.62 -18.13
N SER A 47 0.92 0.39 -18.61
CA SER A 47 1.15 0.07 -20.02
C SER A 47 -0.14 -0.09 -20.86
N SER A 48 -1.30 -0.09 -20.22
CA SER A 48 -2.60 -0.30 -20.89
C SER A 48 -3.15 0.94 -21.60
N GLN A 49 -2.49 2.10 -21.53
CA GLN A 49 -2.86 3.24 -22.37
C GLN A 49 -2.25 3.05 -23.75
N ALA A 50 -3.08 2.65 -24.72
CA ALA A 50 -2.72 2.72 -26.12
C ALA A 50 -2.51 4.18 -26.50
N GLU A 51 -1.27 4.64 -26.49
CA GLU A 51 -0.91 5.99 -26.89
C GLU A 51 -1.10 6.11 -28.41
N ASP A 52 -2.06 6.93 -28.82
CA ASP A 52 -2.16 7.37 -30.20
C ASP A 52 -0.89 8.15 -30.55
N VAL A 53 -0.30 7.89 -31.72
CA VAL A 53 1.01 8.45 -32.12
C VAL A 53 0.99 9.99 -32.06
N CYS A 54 -0.15 10.60 -32.37
CA CYS A 54 -0.35 12.05 -32.23
C CYS A 54 -0.30 12.51 -30.76
N GLN A 55 -0.86 11.72 -29.83
CA GLN A 55 -0.86 12.03 -28.39
C GLN A 55 0.52 11.88 -27.76
N TYR A 56 1.34 10.95 -28.25
CA TYR A 56 2.72 10.80 -27.79
C TYR A 56 3.53 12.07 -28.03
N TRP A 57 3.54 12.57 -29.28
CA TRP A 57 4.27 13.79 -29.63
C TRP A 57 3.70 15.04 -28.95
N ASP A 58 2.37 15.14 -28.84
CA ASP A 58 1.74 16.22 -28.09
C ASP A 58 2.13 16.18 -26.61
N THR A 59 2.26 15.01 -26.00
CA THR A 59 2.64 14.88 -24.58
C THR A 59 4.10 15.31 -24.36
N LEU A 60 5.00 15.02 -25.29
CA LEU A 60 6.42 15.37 -25.18
C LEU A 60 6.69 16.87 -25.39
N TYR A 61 6.03 17.50 -26.37
CA TYR A 61 6.37 18.87 -26.77
C TYR A 61 5.43 19.93 -26.20
N ARG A 62 4.30 19.55 -25.60
CA ARG A 62 3.37 20.50 -25.00
C ARG A 62 3.85 20.92 -23.61
N VAL A 63 3.74 22.23 -23.34
CA VAL A 63 3.98 22.77 -22.00
C VAL A 63 3.01 22.11 -20.99
N PRO A 64 3.53 21.48 -19.93
CA PRO A 64 2.70 20.87 -18.89
C PRO A 64 1.77 21.89 -18.23
N ARG A 65 0.53 21.48 -17.95
CA ARG A 65 -0.46 22.31 -17.25
C ARG A 65 -0.46 22.16 -15.72
N ALA A 66 0.29 21.18 -15.21
CA ALA A 66 0.44 20.97 -13.78
C ALA A 66 1.43 22.00 -13.20
N PRO A 67 1.19 22.53 -11.99
CA PRO A 67 2.07 23.52 -11.37
C PRO A 67 3.49 22.99 -11.14
N ASN A 68 3.61 21.69 -10.84
CA ASN A 68 4.86 21.03 -10.47
C ASN A 68 5.17 19.84 -11.39
N ALA A 69 5.17 20.07 -12.70
CA ALA A 69 5.25 19.00 -13.69
C ALA A 69 6.51 18.11 -13.59
N PHE A 70 7.60 18.63 -13.04
CA PHE A 70 8.90 17.94 -12.95
C PHE A 70 9.34 17.66 -11.50
N GLU A 71 8.44 17.78 -10.52
CA GLU A 71 8.78 17.57 -9.10
C GLU A 71 9.23 16.14 -8.80
N TYR A 72 8.78 15.16 -9.58
CA TYR A 72 9.23 13.77 -9.46
C TYR A 72 10.74 13.59 -9.66
N LEU A 73 11.40 14.47 -10.42
CA LEU A 73 12.85 14.45 -10.66
C LEU A 73 13.67 14.93 -9.44
N ASN A 74 13.03 15.62 -8.50
CA ASN A 74 13.67 16.11 -7.27
C ASN A 74 15.00 16.88 -7.50
N LEU A 75 15.09 17.72 -8.54
CA LEU A 75 16.33 18.40 -8.94
C LEU A 75 16.81 19.47 -7.94
N SER A 76 15.88 20.06 -7.17
CA SER A 76 16.15 21.17 -6.24
C SER A 76 15.82 20.83 -4.78
N GLY A 77 15.33 19.62 -4.50
CA GLY A 77 14.97 19.18 -3.15
C GLY A 77 16.14 18.51 -2.43
N ALA A 78 15.92 18.17 -1.15
CA ALA A 78 16.86 17.35 -0.40
C ALA A 78 16.99 15.97 -1.06
N ARG A 79 18.18 15.36 -0.95
CA ARG A 79 18.36 13.97 -1.36
C ARG A 79 17.37 13.10 -0.60
N ARG A 80 16.70 12.20 -1.32
CA ARG A 80 15.80 11.21 -0.73
C ARG A 80 16.66 10.13 -0.07
N ASP A 81 16.26 9.73 1.13
CA ASP A 81 16.80 8.54 1.79
C ASP A 81 16.22 7.28 1.13
N GLU A 82 16.73 6.09 1.47
CA GLU A 82 16.26 4.80 0.93
C GLU A 82 14.76 4.55 1.15
N GLU A 83 14.15 5.15 2.18
CA GLU A 83 12.69 5.12 2.42
C GLU A 83 11.90 6.18 1.63
N GLY A 84 12.59 7.19 1.07
CA GLY A 84 12.01 8.28 0.29
C GLY A 84 12.08 8.07 -1.22
N GLU A 85 12.75 7.02 -1.69
CA GLU A 85 12.86 6.71 -3.11
C GLU A 85 11.51 6.32 -3.73
N MET A 86 11.26 6.86 -4.93
CA MET A 86 10.00 6.63 -5.63
C MET A 86 10.11 5.38 -6.50
N TYR A 87 9.30 4.36 -6.21
CA TYR A 87 9.18 3.18 -7.07
C TYR A 87 8.33 3.52 -8.29
N SER A 88 8.97 3.76 -9.43
CA SER A 88 8.29 4.02 -10.72
C SER A 88 7.47 2.80 -11.16
N ASP A 89 8.10 1.63 -11.11
CA ASP A 89 7.55 0.44 -11.75
C ASP A 89 6.49 -0.22 -10.85
N ARG A 90 5.43 -0.73 -11.49
CA ARG A 90 4.40 -1.52 -10.80
C ARG A 90 5.00 -2.70 -10.04
N ALA A 91 5.90 -3.45 -10.68
CA ALA A 91 6.53 -4.64 -10.10
C ALA A 91 7.35 -4.31 -8.85
N ALA A 92 8.15 -3.24 -8.88
CA ALA A 92 8.91 -2.78 -7.72
C ALA A 92 7.98 -2.39 -6.55
N ARG A 93 6.88 -1.67 -6.84
CA ARG A 93 5.86 -1.33 -5.82
C ARG A 93 5.24 -2.57 -5.18
N GLN A 94 4.90 -3.59 -5.98
CA GLN A 94 4.36 -4.85 -5.50
C GLN A 94 5.38 -5.62 -4.65
N GLU A 95 6.64 -5.65 -5.06
CA GLU A 95 7.71 -6.35 -4.35
C GLU A 95 7.94 -5.79 -2.96
N ILE A 96 8.13 -4.47 -2.83
CA ILE A 96 8.34 -3.84 -1.52
C ILE A 96 7.10 -3.99 -0.65
N PHE A 97 5.90 -3.92 -1.24
CA PHE A 97 4.67 -4.19 -0.52
C PHE A 97 4.64 -5.62 0.04
N CYS A 98 4.99 -6.62 -0.77
CA CYS A 98 5.08 -8.01 -0.34
C CYS A 98 6.12 -8.22 0.76
N LYS A 99 7.32 -7.66 0.58
CA LYS A 99 8.46 -7.84 1.49
C LYS A 99 8.22 -7.19 2.86
N ARG A 100 7.67 -5.97 2.90
CA ARG A 100 7.60 -5.17 4.14
C ARG A 100 6.22 -5.12 4.79
N PHE A 101 5.15 -5.11 4.01
CA PHE A 101 3.82 -4.69 4.49
C PHE A 101 2.74 -5.78 4.44
N LEU A 102 2.83 -6.70 3.49
CA LEU A 102 1.80 -7.71 3.23
C LEU A 102 1.46 -8.54 4.48
N HIS A 103 2.47 -8.96 5.24
CA HIS A 103 2.26 -9.75 6.45
C HIS A 103 1.43 -8.99 7.51
N ALA A 104 1.81 -7.74 7.80
CA ALA A 104 1.11 -6.91 8.78
C ALA A 104 -0.32 -6.57 8.31
N VAL A 105 -0.50 -6.30 7.01
CA VAL A 105 -1.80 -6.04 6.41
C VAL A 105 -2.72 -7.26 6.51
N ASN A 106 -2.23 -8.46 6.21
CA ASN A 106 -3.01 -9.70 6.32
C ASN A 106 -3.44 -9.96 7.78
N GLN A 107 -2.56 -9.77 8.76
CA GLN A 107 -2.95 -9.88 10.16
C GLN A 107 -4.03 -8.87 10.56
N GLY A 108 -3.93 -7.63 10.07
CA GLY A 108 -4.92 -6.58 10.30
C GLY A 108 -6.28 -6.92 9.68
N LEU A 109 -6.27 -7.48 8.47
CA LEU A 109 -7.47 -7.96 7.77
C LEU A 109 -8.13 -9.12 8.51
N ASP A 110 -7.37 -10.09 9.00
CA ASP A 110 -7.90 -11.23 9.75
C ASP A 110 -8.55 -10.79 11.07
N LYS A 111 -7.94 -9.82 11.77
CA LYS A 111 -8.53 -9.23 12.97
C LYS A 111 -9.83 -8.49 12.62
N SER A 112 -9.82 -7.68 11.58
CA SER A 112 -10.99 -6.91 11.12
C SER A 112 -12.14 -7.80 10.64
N LYS A 113 -11.84 -8.96 10.03
CA LYS A 113 -12.83 -9.97 9.66
C LYS A 113 -13.52 -10.60 10.87
N LYS A 114 -12.75 -10.92 11.93
CA LYS A 114 -13.28 -11.49 13.17
C LYS A 114 -14.23 -10.55 13.90
N GLU A 115 -14.05 -9.24 13.74
CA GLU A 115 -14.96 -8.22 14.31
C GLU A 115 -16.30 -8.13 13.56
N GLY A 116 -16.31 -8.51 12.28
CA GLY A 116 -17.52 -8.58 11.47
C GLY A 116 -18.13 -7.22 11.12
N GLY A 117 -19.38 -7.23 10.63
CA GLY A 117 -20.08 -5.99 10.30
C GLY A 117 -19.46 -5.20 9.14
N ALA A 118 -19.38 -3.88 9.28
CA ALA A 118 -18.86 -3.00 8.22
C ALA A 118 -17.34 -3.16 8.01
N THR A 119 -16.58 -3.38 9.09
CA THR A 119 -15.12 -3.58 9.05
C THR A 119 -14.78 -4.89 8.37
N GLY A 120 -15.48 -5.98 8.74
CA GLY A 120 -15.28 -7.28 8.11
C GLY A 120 -15.59 -7.29 6.61
N ARG A 121 -16.67 -6.60 6.17
CA ARG A 121 -16.97 -6.44 4.74
C ARG A 121 -15.88 -5.68 3.99
N ALA A 122 -15.40 -4.57 4.56
CA ALA A 122 -14.31 -3.79 3.97
C ALA A 122 -13.02 -4.61 3.88
N ALA A 123 -12.72 -5.40 4.92
CA ALA A 123 -11.55 -6.28 4.95
C ALA A 123 -11.61 -7.37 3.87
N SER A 124 -12.75 -8.06 3.71
CA SER A 124 -12.91 -9.06 2.66
C SER A 124 -12.79 -8.46 1.25
N ALA A 125 -13.32 -7.25 1.03
CA ALA A 125 -13.18 -6.56 -0.25
C ALA A 125 -11.72 -6.18 -0.54
N MET A 126 -10.97 -5.72 0.47
CA MET A 126 -9.55 -5.42 0.33
C MET A 126 -8.73 -6.68 0.02
N GLU A 127 -9.03 -7.82 0.66
CA GLU A 127 -8.34 -9.08 0.37
C GLU A 127 -8.60 -9.56 -1.06
N GLN A 128 -9.83 -9.45 -1.58
CA GLN A 128 -10.13 -9.76 -2.98
C GLN A 128 -9.35 -8.85 -3.94
N MET A 129 -9.29 -7.55 -3.64
CA MET A 129 -8.50 -6.60 -4.42
C MET A 129 -7.01 -6.95 -4.40
N LEU A 130 -6.46 -7.30 -3.23
CA LEU A 130 -5.06 -7.73 -3.11
C LEU A 130 -4.78 -8.98 -3.96
N LYS A 131 -5.67 -9.99 -3.91
CA LYS A 131 -5.53 -11.19 -4.73
C LYS A 131 -5.50 -10.87 -6.23
N GLY A 132 -6.35 -9.96 -6.69
CA GLY A 132 -6.34 -9.52 -8.09
C GLY A 132 -5.13 -8.66 -8.45
N GLY A 133 -4.77 -7.71 -7.58
CA GLY A 133 -3.67 -6.77 -7.80
C GLY A 133 -2.30 -7.41 -7.78
N LEU A 134 -2.14 -8.53 -7.07
CA LEU A 134 -0.89 -9.30 -6.98
C LEU A 134 -0.92 -10.58 -7.84
N ALA A 135 -1.99 -10.85 -8.59
CA ALA A 135 -2.12 -12.11 -9.35
C ALA A 135 -0.99 -12.33 -10.37
N ASP A 136 -0.51 -11.24 -10.98
CA ASP A 136 0.56 -11.26 -11.98
C ASP A 136 1.96 -11.13 -11.36
N PHE A 137 2.05 -10.93 -10.05
CA PHE A 137 3.30 -10.70 -9.35
C PHE A 137 3.87 -12.03 -8.84
N GLU A 138 4.93 -12.50 -9.49
CA GLU A 138 5.77 -13.57 -8.98
C GLU A 138 6.89 -12.95 -8.12
N PRO A 139 6.97 -13.23 -6.81
CA PRO A 139 8.06 -12.75 -5.98
C PRO A 139 9.37 -13.33 -6.52
N SER A 140 10.28 -12.45 -6.92
CA SER A 140 11.62 -12.86 -7.32
C SER A 140 12.26 -13.60 -6.14
N THR A 141 12.48 -14.90 -6.32
CA THR A 141 13.26 -15.73 -5.40
C THR A 141 14.76 -15.55 -5.59
N ALA A 142 15.16 -14.52 -6.38
CA ALA A 142 16.54 -14.12 -6.47
C ALA A 142 17.05 -13.81 -5.07
N ILE A 143 18.08 -14.54 -4.67
CA ILE A 143 18.72 -14.47 -3.37
C ILE A 143 19.10 -13.00 -3.09
N ASP A 144 18.71 -12.50 -1.92
CA ASP A 144 18.93 -11.09 -1.58
C ASP A 144 20.44 -10.83 -1.59
N THR A 145 20.89 -9.66 -2.05
CA THR A 145 22.33 -9.36 -2.08
C THR A 145 22.92 -9.34 -0.66
N GLN A 146 22.11 -9.06 0.35
CA GLN A 146 22.44 -9.24 1.76
C GLN A 146 22.70 -10.72 2.11
N ASP A 147 21.86 -11.66 1.64
CA ASP A 147 22.05 -13.10 1.88
C ASP A 147 23.33 -13.62 1.20
N LEU A 148 23.75 -13.01 0.09
CA LEU A 148 25.04 -13.31 -0.56
C LEU A 148 26.26 -12.81 0.22
N LEU A 149 26.10 -11.71 0.96
CA LEU A 149 27.17 -11.16 1.79
C LEU A 149 27.34 -11.95 3.10
N ASP A 150 26.26 -12.55 3.61
CA ASP A 150 26.29 -13.42 4.80
C ASP A 150 26.85 -14.84 4.52
N LEU A 151 27.12 -15.17 3.24
CA LEU A 151 27.72 -16.45 2.82
C LEU A 151 29.26 -16.45 2.82
N TRP A 152 29.90 -15.34 3.24
CA TRP A 152 31.36 -15.18 3.30
C TRP A 152 31.86 -14.77 4.70
#